data_AF-A0A0G1NGU8-F1
#
_entry.id   AF-A0A0G1NGU8-F1
#
_cell.length_a   1.000
_cell.length_b   1.000
_cell.length_c   1.000
_cell.angle_alpha   90.00
_cell.angle_beta   90.00
_cell.angle_gamma   90.00
#
_symmetry.space_group_name_H-M   'P 1'
#
loop_
_entity.id
_entity.type
_entity.pdbx_description
1 polymer ?
#
loop_
_entity_poly.entity_id
_entity_poly.type
_entity_poly.pdbx_seq_one_letter_code
_entity_poly.pdbx_strand_id
1 'polypeptide(L)'
;GGSYAFRVDNDTATGPRSAFNLTYYKDGNLGINMNPRTKPSSAYIVDANGSVNIRGDLNTTTHLRATAALTVTGIPGSVSENSLLGGASTQFKMFAKEGAFSINAGYSAAMLLISGATWNESTSGTHPLIATAAILKPRVVSGAATVGDTAALYIEDENGTNVSGGNYAVWVDNNTSRFDGNVLIGSNLATPIGVLDVNAPEGAGGAGTRFLVAFDGNVGVGTTTPSKRLDVNAVMKLRPTDSPGQCAATDKGRIYYDASVAELCSCNGTNWVKGSDNSTICT
;
A
#
# COMPACT_ATOMS: atom_id res chain seq x y z
N GLY A 1 -45.65 -45.32 -22.98
CA GLY A 1 -44.58 -44.33 -23.13
C GLY A 1 -43.40 -44.79 -22.32
N GLY A 2 -42.33 -45.24 -22.98
CA GLY A 2 -41.11 -45.74 -22.32
C GLY A 2 -39.95 -44.77 -22.55
N SER A 3 -39.14 -44.54 -21.52
CA SER A 3 -37.83 -43.90 -21.70
C SER A 3 -36.89 -44.92 -22.34
N TYR A 4 -36.25 -44.58 -23.45
CA TYR A 4 -35.24 -45.43 -24.07
C TYR A 4 -33.93 -45.28 -23.28
N ALA A 5 -33.60 -46.29 -22.47
CA ALA A 5 -32.30 -46.38 -21.82
C ALA A 5 -31.36 -47.13 -22.74
N PHE A 6 -30.36 -46.46 -23.30
CA PHE A 6 -29.24 -47.16 -23.94
C PHE A 6 -28.30 -47.63 -22.83
N ARG A 7 -28.36 -48.93 -22.51
CA ARG A 7 -27.51 -49.55 -21.51
C ARG A 7 -26.27 -50.10 -22.22
N VAL A 8 -25.09 -49.57 -21.90
CA VAL A 8 -23.82 -50.16 -22.30
C VAL A 8 -23.29 -50.93 -21.11
N ASP A 9 -23.47 -52.26 -21.12
CA ASP A 9 -22.79 -53.13 -20.17
C ASP A 9 -21.36 -53.40 -20.69
N ASN A 10 -20.35 -53.23 -19.83
CA ASN A 10 -18.99 -53.67 -20.14
C ASN A 10 -18.89 -55.18 -19.89
N ASP A 11 -18.89 -55.97 -20.96
CA ASP A 11 -19.07 -57.44 -20.89
C ASP A 11 -17.77 -58.22 -20.60
N THR A 12 -16.73 -57.60 -20.03
CA THR A 12 -15.41 -58.28 -19.83
C THR A 12 -14.87 -58.31 -18.41
N ALA A 13 -15.60 -57.92 -17.36
CA ALA A 13 -15.08 -58.00 -15.98
C ALA A 13 -16.04 -58.69 -14.99
N THR A 14 -15.59 -59.82 -14.44
CA THR A 14 -16.22 -60.56 -13.34
C THR A 14 -16.11 -59.78 -12.02
N GLY A 15 -17.08 -58.92 -11.72
CA GLY A 15 -17.21 -58.17 -10.46
C GLY A 15 -18.54 -57.40 -10.35
N PRO A 16 -18.97 -56.93 -9.15
CA PRO A 16 -20.29 -56.34 -8.96
C PRO A 16 -20.52 -55.17 -9.92
N ARG A 17 -21.58 -55.30 -10.72
CA ARG A 17 -21.89 -54.50 -11.92
C ARG A 17 -21.93 -52.99 -11.65
N SER A 18 -20.87 -52.27 -12.01
CA SER A 18 -20.91 -50.82 -12.16
C SER A 18 -21.60 -50.48 -13.49
N ALA A 19 -22.93 -50.39 -13.49
CA ALA A 19 -23.69 -50.00 -14.68
C ALA A 19 -23.54 -48.49 -14.92
N PHE A 20 -22.78 -48.11 -15.95
CA PHE A 20 -22.78 -46.75 -16.47
C PHE A 20 -24.05 -46.54 -17.30
N ASN A 21 -25.08 -45.94 -16.68
CA ASN A 21 -26.32 -45.66 -17.39
C ASN A 21 -26.30 -44.23 -17.93
N LEU A 22 -26.21 -44.12 -19.26
CA LEU A 22 -26.50 -42.88 -19.98
C LEU A 22 -28.01 -42.77 -20.16
N THR A 23 -28.62 -41.79 -19.52
CA THR A 23 -30.07 -41.56 -19.57
C THR A 23 -30.34 -40.24 -20.27
N TYR A 24 -30.94 -40.28 -21.45
CA TYR A 24 -31.47 -39.07 -22.06
C TYR A 24 -32.91 -38.84 -21.56
N TYR A 25 -33.14 -37.69 -20.95
CA TYR A 25 -34.43 -37.30 -20.40
C TYR A 25 -35.30 -36.62 -21.46
N LYS A 26 -36.62 -36.70 -21.29
CA LYS A 26 -37.61 -36.15 -22.23
C LYS A 26 -37.57 -34.62 -22.38
N ASP A 27 -36.88 -33.94 -21.47
CA ASP A 27 -36.67 -32.50 -21.43
C ASP A 27 -35.34 -32.07 -22.09
N GLY A 28 -34.61 -33.02 -22.69
CA GLY A 28 -33.36 -32.76 -23.41
C GLY A 28 -32.10 -32.93 -22.56
N ASN A 29 -32.25 -33.26 -21.27
CA ASN A 29 -31.14 -33.42 -20.34
C ASN A 29 -30.47 -34.80 -20.44
N LEU A 30 -29.20 -34.88 -20.05
CA LEU A 30 -28.39 -36.10 -20.09
C LEU A 30 -27.92 -36.50 -18.67
N GLY A 31 -28.48 -37.57 -18.12
CA GLY A 31 -28.00 -38.18 -16.88
C GLY A 31 -26.87 -39.16 -17.15
N ILE A 32 -25.74 -39.04 -16.44
CA ILE A 32 -24.67 -40.04 -16.45
C ILE A 32 -24.59 -40.65 -15.06
N ASN A 33 -25.17 -41.84 -14.89
CA ASN A 33 -25.09 -42.52 -13.61
C ASN A 33 -23.73 -43.21 -13.45
N MET A 34 -22.88 -42.69 -12.56
CA MET A 34 -21.58 -43.25 -12.21
C MET A 34 -21.55 -43.89 -10.81
N ASN A 35 -22.67 -43.83 -10.06
CA ASN A 35 -22.84 -44.47 -8.75
C ASN A 35 -24.17 -45.24 -8.69
N PRO A 36 -24.14 -46.57 -8.57
CA PRO A 36 -25.35 -47.39 -8.67
C PRO A 36 -26.38 -47.15 -7.55
N ARG A 37 -26.06 -46.40 -6.49
CA ARG A 37 -26.97 -46.18 -5.34
C ARG A 37 -27.92 -44.99 -5.48
N THR A 38 -27.68 -44.07 -6.41
CA THR A 38 -28.41 -42.79 -6.44
C THR A 38 -28.66 -42.32 -7.86
N LYS A 39 -29.93 -42.03 -8.20
CA LYS A 39 -30.35 -41.61 -9.54
C LYS A 39 -30.05 -40.11 -9.77
N PRO A 40 -29.48 -39.70 -10.91
CA PRO A 40 -29.35 -38.30 -11.29
C PRO A 40 -30.72 -37.61 -11.42
N SER A 41 -30.80 -36.33 -11.06
CA SER A 41 -31.99 -35.48 -11.22
C SER A 41 -32.18 -35.02 -12.68
N SER A 42 -33.42 -34.73 -13.07
CA SER A 42 -33.76 -34.22 -14.41
C SER A 42 -33.65 -32.69 -14.52
N ALA A 43 -33.09 -32.00 -13.51
CA ALA A 43 -33.02 -30.54 -13.48
C ALA A 43 -31.76 -29.96 -14.15
N TYR A 44 -30.75 -30.80 -14.43
CA TYR A 44 -29.47 -30.39 -15.00
C TYR A 44 -29.22 -31.06 -16.36
N ILE A 45 -28.60 -30.33 -17.30
CA ILE A 45 -28.24 -30.87 -18.63
C ILE A 45 -27.24 -32.03 -18.52
N VAL A 46 -26.32 -31.98 -17.54
CA VAL A 46 -25.46 -33.09 -17.15
C VAL A 46 -25.53 -33.26 -15.64
N ASP A 47 -26.05 -34.40 -15.18
CA ASP A 47 -26.07 -34.78 -13.75
C ASP A 47 -25.25 -36.07 -13.58
N ALA A 48 -24.11 -35.93 -12.89
CA ALA A 48 -23.15 -36.99 -12.63
C ALA A 48 -23.05 -37.28 -11.13
N ASN A 49 -23.29 -38.54 -10.75
CA ASN A 49 -23.16 -38.99 -9.36
C ASN A 49 -21.78 -39.60 -9.11
N GLY A 50 -20.74 -38.75 -9.09
CA GLY A 50 -19.34 -39.17 -8.95
C GLY A 50 -18.36 -38.11 -9.47
N SER A 51 -17.08 -38.47 -9.52
CA SER A 51 -16.03 -37.57 -10.05
C SER A 51 -16.13 -37.42 -11.57
N VAL A 52 -16.12 -36.17 -12.05
CA VAL A 52 -16.03 -35.84 -13.48
C VAL A 52 -14.62 -35.36 -13.79
N ASN A 53 -13.89 -36.12 -14.62
CA ASN A 53 -12.55 -35.74 -15.08
C ASN A 53 -12.64 -35.18 -16.50
N ILE A 54 -12.31 -33.90 -16.69
CA ILE A 54 -12.24 -33.26 -18.00
C ILE A 54 -10.77 -33.18 -18.38
N ARG A 55 -10.36 -33.89 -19.44
CA ARG A 55 -8.96 -33.92 -19.92
C ARG A 55 -8.58 -32.69 -20.76
N GLY A 56 -9.52 -31.78 -20.98
CA GLY A 56 -9.36 -30.51 -21.70
C GLY A 56 -10.11 -29.39 -20.98
N ASP A 57 -10.45 -28.33 -21.70
CA ASP A 57 -11.05 -27.14 -21.08
C ASP A 57 -12.53 -27.34 -20.72
N LEU A 58 -12.94 -26.86 -19.55
CA LEU A 58 -14.34 -26.67 -19.17
C LEU A 58 -14.76 -25.22 -19.48
N ASN A 59 -15.40 -25.01 -20.63
CA ASN A 59 -15.93 -23.71 -21.01
C ASN A 59 -17.39 -23.55 -20.52
N THR A 60 -17.66 -22.57 -19.66
CA THR A 60 -19.04 -22.22 -19.23
C THR A 60 -19.42 -20.84 -19.73
N THR A 61 -20.67 -20.65 -20.15
CA THR A 61 -21.16 -19.36 -20.67
C THR A 61 -21.64 -18.41 -19.58
N THR A 62 -21.93 -18.90 -18.37
CA THR A 62 -22.42 -18.05 -17.27
C THR A 62 -21.73 -18.32 -15.94
N HIS A 63 -21.80 -19.54 -15.40
CA HIS A 63 -21.32 -19.82 -14.05
C HIS A 63 -20.85 -21.28 -13.91
N LEU A 64 -19.78 -21.49 -13.14
CA LEU A 64 -19.42 -22.76 -12.51
C LEU A 64 -19.77 -22.65 -11.02
N ARG A 65 -20.78 -23.36 -10.53
CA ARG A 65 -21.23 -23.30 -9.13
C ARG A 65 -20.88 -24.59 -8.38
N ALA A 66 -20.18 -24.48 -7.26
CA ALA A 66 -19.99 -25.58 -6.31
C ALA A 66 -20.80 -25.28 -5.03
N THR A 67 -21.62 -26.22 -4.58
CA THR A 67 -22.43 -26.07 -3.35
C THR A 67 -21.68 -26.45 -2.07
N ALA A 68 -20.42 -26.87 -2.21
CA ALA A 68 -19.48 -27.18 -1.13
C ALA A 68 -18.09 -26.63 -1.52
N ALA A 69 -17.03 -27.45 -1.46
CA ALA A 69 -15.69 -27.03 -1.85
C ALA A 69 -15.42 -27.19 -3.37
N LEU A 70 -14.81 -26.17 -3.98
CA LEU A 70 -14.13 -26.27 -5.27
C LEU A 70 -12.62 -26.24 -5.00
N THR A 71 -11.94 -27.38 -5.12
CA THR A 71 -10.49 -27.47 -4.92
C THR A 71 -9.78 -27.47 -6.27
N VAL A 72 -9.00 -26.43 -6.56
CA VAL A 72 -8.14 -26.35 -7.74
C VAL A 72 -6.72 -26.75 -7.34
N THR A 73 -6.32 -27.99 -7.64
CA THR A 73 -4.96 -28.48 -7.37
C THR A 73 -4.17 -28.48 -8.67
N GLY A 74 -3.25 -27.51 -8.84
CA GLY A 74 -2.32 -27.47 -9.96
C GLY A 74 -0.92 -27.94 -9.59
N ILE A 75 -0.23 -28.62 -10.52
CA ILE A 75 1.24 -28.68 -10.60
C ILE A 75 1.72 -27.26 -11.02
N PRO A 76 2.92 -26.79 -10.66
CA PRO A 76 3.30 -25.37 -10.74
C PRO A 76 3.19 -24.81 -12.17
N GLY A 77 2.26 -23.88 -12.38
CA GLY A 77 2.04 -23.26 -13.67
C GLY A 77 0.70 -22.54 -13.72
N SER A 78 0.68 -21.30 -13.22
CA SER A 78 -0.35 -20.28 -13.44
C SER A 78 -1.81 -20.73 -13.27
N VAL A 79 -2.34 -20.58 -12.05
CA VAL A 79 -3.78 -20.46 -11.87
C VAL A 79 -4.13 -18.99 -12.12
N SER A 80 -4.58 -18.63 -13.32
CA SER A 80 -5.24 -17.33 -13.54
C SER A 80 -6.70 -17.47 -13.12
N GLU A 81 -6.96 -17.38 -11.81
CA GLU A 81 -8.34 -17.24 -11.35
C GLU A 81 -8.84 -15.84 -11.72
N ASN A 82 -9.98 -15.75 -12.40
CA ASN A 82 -10.76 -14.52 -12.49
C ASN A 82 -12.07 -14.77 -11.73
N SER A 83 -11.95 -15.11 -10.44
CA SER A 83 -13.08 -15.16 -9.52
C SER A 83 -13.53 -13.74 -9.19
N LEU A 84 -14.58 -13.27 -9.89
CA LEU A 84 -15.34 -12.11 -9.46
C LEU A 84 -16.15 -12.50 -8.22
N LEU A 85 -15.65 -12.20 -7.03
CA LEU A 85 -16.47 -12.11 -5.82
C LEU A 85 -16.75 -10.63 -5.56
N GLY A 86 -17.99 -10.21 -5.83
CA GLY A 86 -18.45 -8.85 -5.60
C GLY A 86 -19.92 -8.83 -5.21
N GLY A 87 -20.17 -8.77 -3.89
CA GLY A 87 -21.38 -8.20 -3.31
C GLY A 87 -21.14 -6.71 -2.97
N ALA A 88 -22.18 -6.02 -2.49
CA ALA A 88 -22.38 -4.56 -2.54
C ALA A 88 -21.32 -3.60 -1.95
N SER A 89 -20.11 -4.01 -1.54
CA SER A 89 -19.18 -3.04 -0.91
C SER A 89 -17.67 -3.22 -1.12
N THR A 90 -17.15 -4.26 -1.78
CA THR A 90 -15.73 -4.26 -2.23
C THR A 90 -15.55 -5.15 -3.45
N GLN A 91 -14.92 -4.62 -4.50
CA GLN A 91 -14.48 -5.38 -5.65
C GLN A 91 -12.96 -5.53 -5.57
N PHE A 92 -12.47 -6.70 -5.18
CA PHE A 92 -11.03 -7.01 -5.18
C PHE A 92 -10.60 -7.56 -6.54
N LYS A 93 -9.50 -7.03 -7.09
CA LYS A 93 -8.91 -7.52 -8.36
C LYS A 93 -7.50 -8.12 -8.17
N MET A 94 -7.13 -8.52 -6.95
CA MET A 94 -5.88 -9.22 -6.67
C MET A 94 -6.13 -10.31 -5.63
N PHE A 95 -5.75 -11.55 -5.94
CA PHE A 95 -5.88 -12.70 -5.06
C PHE A 95 -4.75 -12.69 -4.02
N ALA A 96 -5.09 -12.51 -2.74
CA ALA A 96 -4.23 -12.88 -1.63
C ALA A 96 -4.94 -13.97 -0.84
N LYS A 97 -4.30 -15.12 -0.65
CA LYS A 97 -4.81 -16.21 0.18
C LYS A 97 -4.82 -15.75 1.65
N GLU A 98 -5.98 -15.69 2.28
CA GLU A 98 -6.06 -15.50 3.73
C GLU A 98 -5.82 -16.82 4.49
N GLY A 99 -5.03 -16.77 5.56
CA GLY A 99 -4.70 -17.90 6.43
C GLY A 99 -3.48 -17.63 7.32
N ALA A 100 -3.33 -18.41 8.40
CA ALA A 100 -2.16 -18.33 9.27
C ALA A 100 -0.94 -18.99 8.58
N PHE A 101 0.17 -18.25 8.47
CA PHE A 101 1.44 -18.74 7.94
C PHE A 101 2.49 -18.79 9.05
N SER A 102 3.17 -19.93 9.20
CA SER A 102 4.35 -20.04 10.08
C SER A 102 5.60 -19.62 9.32
N ILE A 103 6.29 -18.59 9.79
CA ILE A 103 7.57 -18.13 9.22
C ILE A 103 8.70 -18.68 10.10
N ASN A 104 9.64 -19.43 9.50
CA ASN A 104 10.81 -19.96 10.20
C ASN A 104 11.84 -18.86 10.49
N ALA A 105 12.66 -19.03 11.54
CA ALA A 105 13.73 -18.10 11.86
C ALA A 105 14.69 -17.91 10.67
N GLY A 106 15.02 -16.66 10.34
CA GLY A 106 15.93 -16.29 9.25
C GLY A 106 15.29 -16.17 7.86
N TYR A 107 13.97 -16.29 7.73
CA TYR A 107 13.25 -16.17 6.46
C TYR A 107 12.52 -14.82 6.33
N SER A 108 12.58 -14.21 5.14
CA SER A 108 11.72 -13.08 4.76
C SER A 108 10.39 -13.61 4.21
N ALA A 109 9.28 -12.95 4.54
CA ALA A 109 7.97 -13.25 3.96
C ALA A 109 7.31 -11.96 3.47
N ALA A 110 6.65 -12.04 2.33
CA ALA A 110 5.82 -10.98 1.79
C ALA A 110 4.62 -11.60 1.08
N MET A 111 3.45 -10.99 1.22
CA MET A 111 2.25 -11.39 0.46
C MET A 111 2.34 -10.90 -1.01
N LEU A 112 3.12 -9.85 -1.27
CA LEU A 112 3.41 -9.31 -2.60
C LEU A 112 4.89 -8.95 -2.66
N LEU A 113 5.64 -9.61 -3.55
CA LEU A 113 7.04 -9.31 -3.84
C LEU A 113 7.17 -8.81 -5.27
N ILE A 114 7.65 -7.58 -5.44
CA ILE A 114 7.91 -6.96 -6.74
C ILE A 114 9.41 -6.66 -6.80
N SER A 115 10.13 -7.38 -7.68
CA SER A 115 11.60 -7.34 -7.75
C SER A 115 12.09 -6.53 -8.95
N GLY A 116 13.20 -5.81 -8.77
CA GLY A 116 13.86 -5.06 -9.83
C GLY A 116 14.44 -5.97 -10.91
N ALA A 117 13.98 -5.81 -12.15
CA ALA A 117 14.62 -6.40 -13.32
C ALA A 117 15.67 -5.44 -13.90
N THR A 118 16.65 -5.99 -14.62
CA THR A 118 17.57 -5.19 -15.44
C THR A 118 16.87 -4.78 -16.73
N TRP A 119 16.84 -3.48 -17.04
CA TRP A 119 16.28 -2.94 -18.27
C TRP A 119 17.40 -2.36 -19.13
N ASN A 120 17.63 -2.93 -20.32
CA ASN A 120 18.59 -2.39 -21.28
C ASN A 120 17.93 -1.29 -22.10
N GLU A 121 18.37 -0.04 -21.94
CA GLU A 121 17.83 1.11 -22.65
C GLU A 121 18.28 1.12 -24.13
N SER A 122 17.41 1.64 -25.01
CA SER A 122 17.72 1.90 -26.42
C SER A 122 18.72 3.06 -26.55
N THR A 123 19.49 3.10 -27.64
CA THR A 123 20.46 4.18 -27.91
C THR A 123 19.81 5.53 -28.30
N SER A 124 18.50 5.56 -28.56
CA SER A 124 17.75 6.80 -28.84
C SER A 124 16.26 6.66 -28.49
N GLY A 125 15.60 7.81 -28.28
CA GLY A 125 14.18 7.92 -27.93
C GLY A 125 13.95 8.60 -26.56
N THR A 126 12.70 8.68 -26.13
CA THR A 126 12.34 9.10 -24.77
C THR A 126 11.49 8.01 -24.14
N HIS A 127 11.88 7.53 -22.96
CA HIS A 127 11.07 6.61 -22.15
C HIS A 127 10.25 7.44 -21.15
N PRO A 128 8.92 7.58 -21.33
CA PRO A 128 8.11 8.43 -20.44
C PRO A 128 8.00 7.90 -19.01
N LEU A 129 8.19 6.58 -18.80
CA LEU A 129 8.24 5.94 -17.49
C LEU A 129 8.92 4.55 -17.60
N ILE A 130 9.89 4.28 -16.72
CA ILE A 130 10.40 2.93 -16.42
C ILE A 130 10.25 2.74 -14.92
N ALA A 131 9.47 1.75 -14.49
CA ALA A 131 9.21 1.50 -13.08
C ALA A 131 9.03 0.01 -12.80
N THR A 132 9.63 -0.48 -11.71
CA THR A 132 9.41 -1.86 -11.24
C THR A 132 7.97 -2.08 -10.78
N ALA A 133 7.37 -1.06 -10.16
CA ALA A 133 5.96 -1.01 -9.80
C ALA A 133 5.40 0.37 -10.16
N ALA A 134 4.27 0.42 -10.88
CA ALA A 134 3.57 1.66 -11.19
C ALA A 134 2.15 1.60 -10.62
N ILE A 135 1.86 2.49 -9.67
CA ILE A 135 0.53 2.63 -9.07
C ILE A 135 -0.11 3.89 -9.64
N LEU A 136 -1.13 3.70 -10.48
CA LEU A 136 -1.78 4.79 -11.19
C LEU A 136 -3.00 5.27 -10.41
N LYS A 137 -3.29 6.58 -10.52
CA LYS A 137 -4.46 7.18 -9.86
C LYS A 137 -5.78 6.49 -10.28
N PRO A 138 -6.75 6.36 -9.36
CA PRO A 138 -8.08 5.89 -9.72
C PRO A 138 -8.77 6.89 -10.64
N ARG A 139 -9.55 6.40 -11.60
CA ARG A 139 -10.42 7.21 -12.46
C ARG A 139 -11.84 7.10 -11.93
N VAL A 140 -12.20 7.96 -11.00
CA VAL A 140 -13.57 8.02 -10.45
C VAL A 140 -14.45 8.85 -11.39
N VAL A 141 -15.51 8.23 -11.93
CA VAL A 141 -16.56 8.94 -12.67
C VAL A 141 -17.65 9.30 -11.66
N SER A 142 -17.91 10.58 -11.46
CA SER A 142 -18.86 11.06 -10.46
C SER A 142 -20.29 10.61 -10.76
N GLY A 143 -20.92 9.91 -9.83
CA GLY A 143 -22.36 9.64 -9.77
C GLY A 143 -23.05 10.48 -8.69
N ALA A 144 -24.24 10.08 -8.23
CA ALA A 144 -24.97 10.79 -7.17
C ALA A 144 -24.41 10.57 -5.74
N ALA A 145 -23.46 9.65 -5.57
CA ALA A 145 -22.86 9.34 -4.28
C ALA A 145 -21.72 10.32 -3.91
N THR A 146 -21.52 10.54 -2.61
CA THR A 146 -20.36 11.29 -2.09
C THR A 146 -19.14 10.38 -2.04
N VAL A 147 -18.01 10.86 -2.57
CA VAL A 147 -16.71 10.20 -2.45
C VAL A 147 -15.97 10.90 -1.31
N GLY A 148 -15.68 10.17 -0.24
CA GLY A 148 -14.92 10.69 0.91
C GLY A 148 -13.47 10.97 0.52
N ASP A 149 -12.72 9.89 0.24
CA ASP A 149 -11.31 9.97 -0.14
C ASP A 149 -11.01 9.07 -1.34
N THR A 150 -10.02 9.46 -2.15
CA THR A 150 -9.45 8.61 -3.19
C THR A 150 -7.94 8.56 -3.03
N ALA A 151 -7.36 7.37 -3.11
CA ALA A 151 -5.92 7.19 -3.11
C ALA A 151 -5.50 6.28 -4.26
N ALA A 152 -4.33 6.55 -4.85
CA ALA A 152 -3.68 5.60 -5.75
C ALA A 152 -3.11 4.41 -4.96
N LEU A 153 -2.52 4.70 -3.80
CA LEU A 153 -2.03 3.74 -2.82
C LEU A 153 -2.53 4.15 -1.44
N TYR A 154 -3.21 3.23 -0.75
CA TYR A 154 -3.57 3.36 0.65
C TYR A 154 -2.85 2.28 1.45
N ILE A 155 -2.20 2.70 2.54
CA ILE A 155 -1.51 1.83 3.48
C ILE A 155 -2.13 2.11 4.84
N GLU A 156 -2.63 1.05 5.47
CA GLU A 156 -3.19 1.08 6.82
C GLU A 156 -2.10 1.34 7.87
N ASP A 157 -2.50 1.47 9.14
CA ASP A 157 -1.60 1.64 10.27
C ASP A 157 -0.65 0.44 10.47
N GLU A 158 0.42 0.62 11.25
CA GLU A 158 1.31 -0.48 11.60
C GLU A 158 0.63 -1.55 12.47
N ASN A 159 1.23 -2.74 12.51
CA ASN A 159 0.75 -3.81 13.37
C ASN A 159 0.82 -3.41 14.87
N GLY A 160 -0.21 -3.74 15.65
CA GLY A 160 -0.30 -3.42 17.08
C GLY A 160 0.40 -4.40 18.03
N THR A 161 1.00 -5.49 17.53
CA THR A 161 1.65 -6.49 18.39
C THR A 161 3.07 -6.11 18.79
N ASN A 162 3.48 -6.38 20.02
CA ASN A 162 4.87 -6.21 20.46
C ASN A 162 5.81 -7.18 19.72
N VAL A 163 6.81 -6.65 19.01
CA VAL A 163 7.86 -7.42 18.32
C VAL A 163 9.25 -7.02 18.83
N SER A 164 10.27 -7.86 18.60
CA SER A 164 11.66 -7.55 18.97
C SER A 164 12.30 -6.44 18.12
N GLY A 165 11.72 -6.12 16.96
CA GLY A 165 12.06 -4.98 16.12
C GLY A 165 11.08 -3.82 16.30
N GLY A 166 10.61 -3.24 15.20
CA GLY A 166 9.53 -2.25 15.18
C GLY A 166 8.46 -2.61 14.16
N ASN A 167 7.24 -2.12 14.38
CA ASN A 167 6.16 -2.20 13.39
C ASN A 167 6.13 -0.86 12.63
N TYR A 168 6.05 -0.94 11.30
CA TYR A 168 6.06 0.23 10.45
C TYR A 168 5.02 0.04 9.34
N ALA A 169 4.14 1.03 9.15
CA ALA A 169 3.25 1.07 7.99
C ALA A 169 4.05 1.22 6.67
N VAL A 170 5.10 2.06 6.70
CA VAL A 170 6.06 2.22 5.60
C VAL A 170 7.48 2.15 6.16
N TRP A 171 8.29 1.23 5.63
CA TRP A 171 9.72 1.17 5.91
C TRP A 171 10.49 1.25 4.60
N VAL A 172 11.37 2.24 4.51
CA VAL A 172 12.34 2.35 3.42
C VAL A 172 13.71 2.00 4.01
N ASP A 173 14.39 1.03 3.39
CA ASP A 173 15.72 0.60 3.80
C ASP A 173 16.77 1.71 3.54
N ASN A 174 18.04 1.41 3.81
CA ASN A 174 19.16 2.34 3.74
C ASN A 174 19.28 3.07 2.39
N ASN A 175 20.05 4.17 2.39
CA ASN A 175 20.31 5.12 1.30
C ASN A 175 19.28 6.26 1.17
N THR A 176 19.09 6.79 -0.05
CA THR A 176 18.35 8.03 -0.28
C THR A 176 16.90 7.76 -0.65
N SER A 177 15.98 8.33 0.12
CA SER A 177 14.58 8.50 -0.28
C SER A 177 14.38 9.91 -0.84
N ARG A 178 13.74 10.03 -2.00
CA ARG A 178 13.37 11.33 -2.59
C ARG A 178 11.87 11.37 -2.86
N PHE A 179 11.21 12.40 -2.35
CA PHE A 179 9.86 12.77 -2.71
C PHE A 179 9.94 14.03 -3.57
N ASP A 180 9.51 13.95 -4.83
CA ASP A 180 9.64 15.03 -5.82
C ASP A 180 8.44 16.01 -5.80
N GLY A 181 7.86 16.20 -4.62
CA GLY A 181 6.65 16.98 -4.37
C GLY A 181 6.39 17.11 -2.88
N ASN A 182 5.20 17.58 -2.51
CA ASN A 182 4.84 17.79 -1.11
C ASN A 182 4.75 16.46 -0.37
N VAL A 183 5.43 16.37 0.78
CA VAL A 183 5.25 15.30 1.75
C VAL A 183 4.41 15.85 2.89
N LEU A 184 3.14 15.48 2.91
CA LEU A 184 2.28 15.79 4.05
C LEU A 184 2.61 14.83 5.19
N ILE A 185 2.97 15.37 6.36
CA ILE A 185 3.20 14.61 7.58
C ILE A 185 2.20 15.11 8.64
N GLY A 186 1.07 14.41 8.79
CA GLY A 186 0.08 14.68 9.83
C GLY A 186 -0.66 16.03 9.71
N SER A 187 -0.97 16.50 8.50
CA SER A 187 -1.79 17.70 8.30
C SER A 187 -3.17 17.35 7.70
N ASN A 188 -4.26 17.74 8.37
CA ASN A 188 -5.62 17.69 7.80
C ASN A 188 -5.93 18.91 6.91
N LEU A 189 -4.90 19.59 6.40
CA LEU A 189 -5.07 20.77 5.57
C LEU A 189 -5.49 20.34 4.16
N ALA A 190 -6.65 20.84 3.71
CA ALA A 190 -7.18 20.59 2.37
C ALA A 190 -6.24 21.08 1.23
N THR A 191 -5.28 21.95 1.56
CA THR A 191 -4.24 22.44 0.64
C THR A 191 -2.87 22.42 1.34
N PRO A 192 -1.85 21.73 0.79
CA PRO A 192 -0.49 21.80 1.30
C PRO A 192 0.04 23.24 1.32
N ILE A 193 0.59 23.69 2.44
CA ILE A 193 1.18 25.03 2.59
C ILE A 193 2.72 25.04 2.55
N GLY A 194 3.34 23.87 2.38
CA GLY A 194 4.79 23.71 2.26
C GLY A 194 5.20 22.30 1.84
N VAL A 195 6.51 22.12 1.67
CA VAL A 195 7.12 20.85 1.24
C VAL A 195 7.31 19.89 2.42
N LEU A 196 7.50 20.45 3.62
CA LEU A 196 7.51 19.74 4.89
C LEU A 196 6.70 20.54 5.90
N ASP A 197 5.61 19.95 6.38
CA ASP A 197 4.76 20.49 7.45
C ASP A 197 4.76 19.50 8.62
N VAL A 198 5.19 19.96 9.79
CA VAL A 198 5.17 19.17 11.02
C VAL A 198 4.19 19.83 11.99
N ASN A 199 2.93 19.37 11.96
CA ASN A 199 1.89 19.85 12.87
C ASN A 199 1.89 19.08 14.19
N ALA A 200 1.31 19.66 15.24
CA ALA A 200 1.10 18.97 16.51
C ALA A 200 0.21 17.72 16.34
N PRO A 201 0.41 16.64 17.11
CA PRO A 201 -0.55 15.54 17.17
C PRO A 201 -1.93 16.09 17.54
N GLU A 202 -2.99 15.56 16.92
CA GLU A 202 -4.36 15.90 17.32
C GLU A 202 -4.53 15.69 18.84
N GLY A 203 -5.08 16.69 19.53
CA GLY A 203 -5.47 16.59 20.95
C GLY A 203 -4.56 17.29 21.97
N ALA A 204 -3.37 17.76 21.61
CA ALA A 204 -2.63 18.72 22.44
C ALA A 204 -3.14 20.13 22.09
N GLY A 205 -3.79 20.83 23.02
CA GLY A 205 -4.55 22.08 22.81
C GLY A 205 -3.77 23.31 22.32
N GLY A 206 -3.11 23.18 21.17
CA GLY A 206 -2.35 24.20 20.45
C GLY A 206 -2.31 23.80 18.97
N ALA A 207 -3.44 23.97 18.28
CA ALA A 207 -3.53 23.82 16.84
C ALA A 207 -2.76 24.97 16.16
N GLY A 208 -1.47 24.77 15.93
CA GLY A 208 -0.61 25.73 15.23
C GLY A 208 0.57 25.01 14.60
N THR A 209 0.96 25.45 13.40
CA THR A 209 2.13 24.95 12.67
C THR A 209 3.38 25.10 13.51
N ARG A 210 4.02 23.98 13.89
CA ARG A 210 5.23 23.99 14.74
C ARG A 210 6.46 24.32 13.90
N PHE A 211 6.56 23.72 12.73
CA PHE A 211 7.66 23.89 11.80
C PHE A 211 7.16 23.74 10.36
N LEU A 212 7.46 24.73 9.53
CA LEU A 212 7.09 24.79 8.12
C LEU A 212 8.32 25.04 7.27
N VAL A 213 8.48 24.28 6.20
CA VAL A 213 9.32 24.69 5.06
C VAL A 213 8.40 25.08 3.90
N ALA A 214 8.26 26.38 3.67
CA ALA A 214 7.44 26.95 2.61
C ALA A 214 8.02 26.62 1.23
N PHE A 215 7.18 26.74 0.19
CA PHE A 215 7.55 26.42 -1.19
C PHE A 215 8.73 27.22 -1.76
N ASP A 216 8.94 28.43 -1.25
CA ASP A 216 10.06 29.32 -1.62
C ASP A 216 11.34 29.03 -0.80
N GLY A 217 11.28 28.01 0.07
CA GLY A 217 12.37 27.58 0.94
C GLY A 217 12.47 28.38 2.25
N ASN A 218 11.51 29.25 2.57
CA ASN A 218 11.49 29.91 3.88
C ASN A 218 11.05 28.94 4.98
N VAL A 219 11.64 29.10 6.17
CA VAL A 219 11.33 28.27 7.34
C VAL A 219 10.51 29.07 8.34
N GLY A 220 9.29 28.60 8.64
CA GLY A 220 8.42 29.16 9.67
C GLY A 220 8.43 28.31 10.94
N VAL A 221 8.58 28.93 12.11
CA VAL A 221 8.37 28.28 13.42
C VAL A 221 7.24 29.01 14.13
N GLY A 222 6.09 28.36 14.32
CA GLY A 222 4.89 29.01 14.87
C GLY A 222 4.15 29.94 13.89
N THR A 223 4.50 29.92 12.60
CA THR A 223 3.87 30.73 11.55
C THR A 223 3.76 29.95 10.24
N THR A 224 2.70 30.20 9.47
CA THR A 224 2.45 29.61 8.16
C THR A 224 2.82 30.52 7.00
N THR A 225 3.14 31.78 7.27
CA THR A 225 3.46 32.80 6.25
C THR A 225 4.80 33.47 6.57
N PRO A 226 5.93 32.72 6.54
CA PRO A 226 7.23 33.29 6.85
C PRO A 226 7.60 34.39 5.86
N SER A 227 7.89 35.59 6.37
CA SER A 227 8.22 36.78 5.57
C SER A 227 9.73 36.93 5.29
N LYS A 228 10.53 36.01 5.84
CA LYS A 228 11.98 35.92 5.78
C LYS A 228 12.40 34.45 5.69
N ARG A 229 13.68 34.21 5.36
CA ARG A 229 14.26 32.86 5.27
C ARG A 229 14.05 32.01 6.52
N LEU A 230 14.09 32.64 7.70
CA LEU A 230 13.67 32.05 8.96
C LEU A 230 12.77 33.08 9.66
N ASP A 231 11.53 32.69 9.96
CA ASP A 231 10.54 33.51 10.66
C ASP A 231 10.01 32.72 11.86
N VAL A 232 10.28 33.24 13.07
CA VAL A 232 9.94 32.58 14.33
C VAL A 232 8.89 33.42 15.04
N ASN A 233 7.65 32.94 15.05
CA ASN A 233 6.54 33.54 15.79
C ASN A 233 6.42 32.90 17.18
N ALA A 234 7.53 32.87 17.92
CA ALA A 234 7.65 32.30 19.25
C ALA A 234 8.91 32.83 19.95
N VAL A 235 9.06 32.53 21.26
CA VAL A 235 10.29 32.87 22.00
C VAL A 235 11.44 31.96 21.55
N MET A 236 12.58 32.56 21.21
CA MET A 236 13.83 31.85 20.91
C MET A 236 14.69 31.72 22.17
N LYS A 237 15.03 30.49 22.56
CA LYS A 237 16.02 30.24 23.62
C LYS A 237 17.40 30.03 22.99
N LEU A 238 18.28 31.01 23.14
CA LEU A 238 19.70 30.87 22.87
C LEU A 238 20.38 30.37 24.15
N ARG A 239 21.14 29.26 24.08
CA ARG A 239 21.89 28.77 25.24
C ARG A 239 23.05 29.74 25.51
N PRO A 240 23.18 30.27 26.75
CA PRO A 240 24.34 31.09 27.10
C PRO A 240 25.65 30.33 26.91
N THR A 241 26.69 30.99 26.41
CA THR A 241 28.05 30.43 26.28
C THR A 241 29.09 31.53 26.49
N ASP A 242 30.19 31.20 27.15
CA ASP A 242 31.38 32.08 27.32
C ASP A 242 32.48 31.77 26.28
N SER A 243 32.23 30.81 25.38
CA SER A 243 33.18 30.42 24.34
C SER A 243 32.50 30.28 22.99
N PRO A 244 32.08 31.40 22.36
CA PRO A 244 31.45 31.39 21.04
C PRO A 244 32.42 31.10 19.88
N GLY A 245 33.72 30.89 20.16
CA GLY A 245 34.79 30.86 19.17
C GLY A 245 35.30 32.25 18.81
N GLN A 246 36.32 32.36 17.96
CA GLN A 246 36.83 33.65 17.48
C GLN A 246 35.82 34.30 16.52
N CYS A 247 35.61 35.61 16.64
CA CYS A 247 34.84 36.38 15.65
C CYS A 247 35.79 36.82 14.52
N ALA A 248 35.65 36.22 13.33
CA ALA A 248 36.40 36.62 12.13
C ALA A 248 35.52 37.35 11.11
N ALA A 249 36.14 37.90 10.07
CA ALA A 249 35.43 38.61 9.01
C ALA A 249 34.34 37.76 8.32
N THR A 250 34.55 36.44 8.22
CA THR A 250 33.58 35.47 7.66
C THR A 250 32.41 35.18 8.58
N ASP A 251 32.52 35.52 9.86
CA ASP A 251 31.52 35.22 10.90
C ASP A 251 30.65 36.43 11.22
N LYS A 252 30.89 37.56 10.53
CA LYS A 252 30.16 38.81 10.74
C LYS A 252 28.65 38.57 10.64
N GLY A 253 27.89 39.04 11.63
CA GLY A 253 26.44 38.88 11.73
C GLY A 253 25.96 37.63 12.45
N ARG A 254 26.86 36.72 12.89
CA ARG A 254 26.48 35.69 13.86
C ARG A 254 26.06 36.31 15.17
N ILE A 255 25.12 35.65 15.86
CA ILE A 255 24.62 36.06 17.17
C ILE A 255 24.78 34.92 18.19
N TYR A 256 25.07 35.25 19.44
CA TYR A 256 24.97 34.33 20.58
C TYR A 256 24.49 35.09 21.82
N TYR A 257 24.08 34.35 22.84
CA TYR A 257 23.82 34.93 24.15
C TYR A 257 25.04 34.68 25.04
N ASP A 258 25.63 35.74 25.54
CA ASP A 258 26.83 35.67 26.37
C ASP A 258 26.44 35.39 27.83
N ALA A 259 27.09 34.40 28.47
CA ALA A 259 26.72 34.01 29.83
C ALA A 259 27.30 34.95 30.89
N SER A 260 28.44 35.60 30.59
CA SER A 260 29.17 36.48 31.49
C SER A 260 28.59 37.89 31.53
N VAL A 261 28.21 38.45 30.38
CA VAL A 261 27.55 39.77 30.32
C VAL A 261 26.02 39.70 30.28
N ALA A 262 25.44 38.49 30.19
CA ALA A 262 24.01 38.23 30.15
C ALA A 262 23.29 39.05 29.05
N GLU A 263 23.89 39.11 27.86
CA GLU A 263 23.42 39.97 26.77
C GLU A 263 23.54 39.27 25.41
N LEU A 264 22.70 39.68 24.46
CA LEU A 264 22.85 39.24 23.08
C LEU A 264 24.08 39.92 22.47
N CYS A 265 24.97 39.11 21.90
CA CYS A 265 26.20 39.57 21.28
C CYS A 265 26.21 39.20 19.80
N SER A 266 26.83 40.05 18.98
CA SER A 266 26.97 39.84 17.54
C SER A 266 28.42 40.00 17.09
N CYS A 267 28.83 39.21 16.10
CA CYS A 267 30.17 39.33 15.55
C CYS A 267 30.20 40.49 14.53
N ASN A 268 31.08 41.47 14.75
CA ASN A 268 31.25 42.61 13.83
C ASN A 268 32.29 42.36 12.71
N GLY A 269 32.93 41.19 12.71
CA GLY A 269 33.99 40.78 11.79
C GLY A 269 35.39 40.77 12.41
N THR A 270 35.52 41.18 13.68
CA THR A 270 36.79 41.15 14.41
C THR A 270 36.60 40.85 15.89
N ASN A 271 35.52 41.36 16.49
CA ASN A 271 35.18 41.15 17.88
C ASN A 271 33.71 40.75 18.03
N TRP A 272 33.42 40.00 19.09
CA TRP A 272 32.06 39.88 19.61
C TRP A 272 31.72 41.17 20.33
N VAL A 273 30.65 41.82 19.90
CA VAL A 273 30.17 43.08 20.48
C VAL A 273 28.73 42.97 20.91
N LYS A 274 28.36 43.72 21.95
CA LYS A 274 26.99 43.77 22.46
C LYS A 274 26.04 44.20 21.36
N GLY A 275 24.90 43.54 21.27
CA GLY A 275 23.85 43.87 20.30
C GLY A 275 23.19 45.23 20.56
N SER A 276 23.25 45.72 21.81
CA SER A 276 22.64 47.00 22.22
C SER A 276 23.37 48.23 21.67
N ASP A 277 24.69 48.15 21.51
CA ASP A 277 25.52 49.30 21.09
C ASP A 277 26.46 49.02 19.91
N ASN A 278 26.58 47.74 19.49
CA ASN A 278 27.45 47.29 18.40
C ASN A 278 28.92 47.77 18.54
N SER A 279 29.39 48.00 19.76
CA SER A 279 30.74 48.54 20.01
C SER A 279 31.42 47.96 21.25
N THR A 280 30.69 47.72 22.33
CA THR A 280 31.24 47.16 23.57
C THR A 280 31.54 45.68 23.38
N ILE A 281 32.75 45.24 23.72
CA ILE A 281 33.18 43.83 23.56
C ILE A 281 32.41 42.93 24.53
N CYS A 282 31.91 41.79 24.02
CA CYS A 282 31.43 40.67 24.82
C CYS A 282 32.61 39.76 25.18
N THR A 283 32.58 39.18 26.37
CA THR A 283 33.72 38.52 27.01
C THR A 283 33.40 37.11 27.42
#